data_AF-A0A1S8T3D3-F1
#
_entry.id   AF-A0A1S8T3D3-F1
#
_cell.length_a   1.000
_cell.length_b   1.000
_cell.length_c   1.000
_cell.angle_alpha   90.00
_cell.angle_beta   90.00
_cell.angle_gamma   90.00
#
_symmetry.space_group_name_H-M   'P 1'
#
loop_
_entity.id
_entity.type
_entity.pdbx_description
1 polymer ?
#
loop_
_entity_poly.entity_id
_entity_poly.type
_entity_poly.pdbx_seq_one_letter_code
_entity_poly.pdbx_strand_id
1 'polypeptide(L)'
;MKKLKLTKVIAATLVMASVLVLNPIGVNAEWKQNDKGWWYTEGDSWAVGWRVIDGCLYNFDQRGYMFDTPNMFSSSYGLNSDGQFTNVSIDGDWAFQRTTGVIVAYVGSNSDVVIPNTIDGVTITGIGVKAFQNCNSLKSITIPSNITKIGMDAFCFCNNLTSATILDGVSDLGDDPIFINCSNLTSISIPNSLTSISTGTVFNCINAKYYVNNEEMKQNLVNSGIEEDKIIVNA
;
A
#
# COMPACT_ATOMS: atom_id res chain seq x y z
N MET A 1 -14.06 14.44 25.02
CA MET A 1 -12.87 14.71 25.85
C MET A 1 -13.09 14.26 27.29
N LYS A 2 -12.85 12.99 27.58
CA LYS A 2 -12.91 12.42 28.94
C LYS A 2 -11.68 11.53 29.13
N LYS A 3 -10.71 12.06 29.86
CA LYS A 3 -9.73 11.38 30.72
C LYS A 3 -9.03 10.15 30.12
N LEU A 4 -7.81 10.40 29.62
CA LEU A 4 -6.63 9.52 29.55
C LEU A 4 -6.29 8.81 30.88
N LYS A 5 -7.23 8.05 31.45
CA LYS A 5 -7.00 7.19 32.63
C LYS A 5 -7.23 5.75 32.24
N LEU A 6 -6.26 5.14 31.58
CA LEU A 6 -5.98 3.71 31.66
C LEU A 6 -4.56 3.45 31.11
N THR A 7 -3.65 2.96 31.96
CA THR A 7 -2.50 2.09 31.62
C THR A 7 -1.51 2.56 30.52
N LYS A 8 -0.34 3.17 30.71
CA LYS A 8 0.73 3.13 31.74
C LYS A 8 1.30 1.76 32.17
N VAL A 9 0.77 0.63 31.70
CA VAL A 9 1.15 -0.69 32.27
C VAL A 9 2.10 -1.54 31.40
N ILE A 10 2.31 -1.27 30.11
CA ILE A 10 3.21 -2.13 29.30
C ILE A 10 4.67 -1.62 29.24
N ALA A 11 4.96 -0.42 29.76
CA ALA A 11 6.34 0.02 29.96
C ALA A 11 7.09 -0.74 31.10
N ALA A 12 6.45 -1.72 31.74
CA ALA A 12 6.93 -2.39 32.94
C ALA A 12 6.82 -3.93 32.86
N THR A 13 7.58 -4.56 31.98
CA THR A 13 8.11 -5.91 32.24
C THR A 13 9.54 -6.02 31.72
N LEU A 14 10.47 -5.74 32.64
CA LEU A 14 11.85 -6.23 32.64
C LEU A 14 11.90 -7.70 32.21
N VAL A 15 12.81 -8.02 31.28
CA VAL A 15 13.70 -9.18 31.45
C VAL A 15 15.12 -8.70 31.18
N MET A 16 15.83 -8.32 32.24
CA MET A 16 17.28 -8.46 32.26
C MET A 16 17.60 -9.89 32.70
N ALA A 17 18.07 -10.72 31.77
CA ALA A 17 18.87 -11.92 32.05
C ALA A 17 19.72 -12.29 30.81
N SER A 18 20.95 -11.77 30.79
CA SER A 18 22.17 -12.35 30.22
C SER A 18 22.09 -13.33 29.04
N VAL A 19 22.48 -12.86 27.83
CA VAL A 19 23.32 -13.63 26.87
C VAL A 19 24.21 -12.66 26.10
N LEU A 20 25.53 -12.77 26.26
CA LEU A 20 26.54 -12.26 25.32
C LEU A 20 26.45 -13.14 24.06
N VAL A 21 25.91 -12.67 22.92
CA VAL A 21 26.19 -13.17 21.55
C VAL A 21 25.61 -12.17 20.51
N LEU A 22 26.49 -11.59 19.68
CA LEU A 22 26.29 -10.85 18.41
C LEU A 22 25.55 -9.49 18.47
N ASN A 23 26.20 -8.40 18.04
CA ASN A 23 25.57 -7.10 17.73
C ASN A 23 24.44 -7.26 16.69
N PRO A 24 23.26 -6.62 16.87
CA PRO A 24 22.52 -6.18 15.67
C PRO A 24 21.56 -4.97 15.90
N ILE A 25 21.80 -3.82 15.26
CA ILE A 25 20.82 -2.81 14.75
C ILE A 25 19.68 -2.25 15.67
N GLY A 26 19.44 -2.71 16.91
CA GLY A 26 18.19 -2.46 17.64
C GLY A 26 18.20 -1.46 18.81
N VAL A 27 19.26 -0.68 19.04
CA VAL A 27 19.41 0.05 20.33
C VAL A 27 18.58 1.34 20.44
N ASN A 28 17.98 1.86 19.36
CA ASN A 28 17.34 3.18 19.34
C ASN A 28 15.88 3.17 18.83
N ALA A 29 15.24 2.01 18.74
CA ALA A 29 13.85 1.95 18.30
C ALA A 29 12.90 2.16 19.48
N GLU A 30 12.12 3.25 19.45
CA GLU A 30 11.26 3.62 20.56
C GLU A 30 10.01 4.39 20.10
N TRP A 31 8.91 4.16 20.81
CA TRP A 31 7.70 4.97 20.68
C TRP A 31 7.87 6.31 21.39
N LYS A 32 7.42 7.38 20.74
CA LYS A 32 7.47 8.75 21.25
C LYS A 32 6.11 9.44 21.06
N GLN A 33 5.84 10.46 21.86
CA GLN A 33 4.58 11.20 21.82
C GLN A 33 4.76 12.68 22.18
N ASN A 34 3.95 13.54 21.56
CA ASN A 34 3.75 14.94 21.90
C ASN A 34 2.29 15.33 21.59
N ASP A 35 1.98 16.63 21.68
CA ASP A 35 0.62 17.16 21.44
C ASP A 35 0.10 16.92 20.00
N LYS A 36 0.96 16.58 19.04
CA LYS A 36 0.59 16.29 17.65
C LYS A 36 0.27 14.81 17.41
N GLY A 37 0.69 13.90 18.30
CA GLY A 37 0.44 12.47 18.17
C GLY A 37 1.64 11.60 18.53
N TRP A 38 1.54 10.32 18.17
CA TRP A 38 2.56 9.29 18.37
C TRP A 38 3.48 9.18 17.16
N TRP A 39 4.73 8.79 17.36
CA TRP A 39 5.66 8.35 16.30
C TRP A 39 6.58 7.26 16.81
N TYR A 40 7.29 6.62 15.88
CA TYR A 40 8.24 5.55 16.16
C TYR A 40 9.59 5.85 15.54
N THR A 41 10.69 5.60 16.24
CA THR A 41 12.05 5.70 15.70
C THR A 41 12.61 4.34 15.32
N GLU A 42 13.43 4.29 14.27
CA GLU A 42 14.15 3.14 13.77
C GLU A 42 15.62 3.58 13.61
N GLY A 43 16.44 3.38 14.64
CA GLY A 43 17.80 3.93 14.66
C GLY A 43 17.79 5.45 14.82
N ASP A 44 18.44 6.17 13.91
CA ASP A 44 18.52 7.63 13.90
C ASP A 44 17.41 8.30 13.05
N SER A 45 16.49 7.50 12.49
CA SER A 45 15.38 7.97 11.64
C SER A 45 14.02 7.67 12.27
N TRP A 46 12.96 8.35 11.82
CA TRP A 46 11.59 8.00 12.17
C TRP A 46 10.96 7.07 11.14
N ALA A 47 10.03 6.23 11.60
CA ALA A 47 9.21 5.40 10.72
C ALA A 47 8.36 6.27 9.78
N VAL A 48 8.20 5.82 8.53
CA VAL A 48 7.35 6.45 7.52
C VAL A 48 6.60 5.39 6.72
N GLY A 49 5.34 5.64 6.36
CA GLY A 49 4.51 4.65 5.67
C GLY A 49 4.11 3.48 6.56
N TRP A 50 3.83 2.33 5.96
CA TRP A 50 3.40 1.14 6.67
C TRP A 50 4.55 0.47 7.43
N ARG A 51 4.29 0.05 8.67
CA ARG A 51 5.24 -0.69 9.51
C ARG A 51 4.55 -1.75 10.32
N VAL A 52 5.27 -2.84 10.56
CA VAL A 52 4.91 -3.85 11.55
C VAL A 52 5.80 -3.64 12.76
N ILE A 53 5.20 -3.28 13.89
CA ILE A 53 5.90 -3.07 15.16
C ILE A 53 5.23 -4.00 16.17
N ASP A 54 6.02 -4.89 16.78
CA ASP A 54 5.54 -5.89 17.74
C ASP A 54 4.31 -6.69 17.24
N GLY A 55 4.33 -7.07 15.96
CA GLY A 55 3.27 -7.85 15.31
C GLY A 55 2.02 -7.07 14.94
N CYS A 56 2.01 -5.75 15.13
CA CYS A 56 0.88 -4.88 14.83
C CYS A 56 1.20 -3.95 13.67
N LEU A 57 0.22 -3.77 12.78
CA LEU A 57 0.35 -2.88 11.62
C LEU A 57 0.05 -1.42 12.02
N TYR A 58 0.96 -0.52 11.64
CA TYR A 58 0.84 0.93 11.84
C TYR A 58 1.16 1.67 10.54
N ASN A 59 0.63 2.88 10.38
CA ASN A 59 0.95 3.76 9.26
C ASN A 59 1.41 5.12 9.77
N PHE A 60 2.51 5.61 9.23
CA PHE A 60 3.13 6.87 9.62
C PHE A 60 3.17 7.84 8.43
N ASP A 61 2.91 9.12 8.69
CA ASP A 61 3.01 10.17 7.69
C ASP A 61 4.48 10.49 7.34
N GLN A 62 4.69 11.33 6.33
CA GLN A 62 6.03 11.77 5.91
C GLN A 62 6.82 12.55 6.98
N ARG A 63 6.15 13.03 8.03
CA ARG A 63 6.74 13.72 9.19
C ARG A 63 7.01 12.76 10.36
N GLY A 64 6.71 11.47 10.17
CA GLY A 64 6.88 10.41 11.15
C GLY A 64 5.70 10.20 12.10
N TYR A 65 4.64 11.02 12.03
CA TYR A 65 3.51 10.87 12.95
C TYR A 65 2.60 9.74 12.50
N MET A 66 2.25 8.86 13.44
CA MET A 66 1.26 7.82 13.25
C MET A 66 -0.08 8.45 12.85
N PHE A 67 -0.71 7.94 11.81
CA PHE A 67 -2.04 8.39 11.42
C PHE A 67 -3.07 7.95 12.46
N ASP A 68 -3.55 8.90 13.24
CA ASP A 68 -4.63 8.73 14.21
C ASP A 68 -5.99 8.99 13.54
N THR A 69 -6.49 8.12 12.65
CA THR A 69 -7.92 8.20 12.29
C THR A 69 -8.55 6.86 11.88
N PRO A 70 -9.79 6.58 12.36
CA PRO A 70 -10.71 5.59 11.81
C PRO A 70 -11.22 5.90 10.39
N ASN A 71 -10.93 7.08 9.82
CA ASN A 71 -11.57 7.59 8.61
C ASN A 71 -10.67 7.53 7.36
N MET A 72 -9.38 7.20 7.49
CA MET A 72 -8.46 7.08 6.34
C MET A 72 -8.49 5.71 5.68
N PHE A 73 -8.98 4.71 6.41
CA PHE A 73 -9.05 3.32 6.01
C PHE A 73 -10.50 2.89 6.10
N SER A 74 -10.94 2.00 5.19
CA SER A 74 -12.32 1.50 5.23
C SER A 74 -12.66 1.05 6.65
N SER A 75 -13.83 1.43 7.16
CA SER A 75 -14.32 0.97 8.46
C SER A 75 -14.32 -0.57 8.59
N SER A 76 -14.27 -1.27 7.45
CA SER A 76 -14.09 -2.72 7.35
C SER A 76 -12.72 -3.26 7.77
N TYR A 77 -11.69 -2.42 7.93
CA TYR A 77 -10.36 -2.83 8.41
C TYR A 77 -10.24 -2.78 9.93
N GLY A 78 -11.16 -2.07 10.61
CA GLY A 78 -11.39 -2.10 12.06
C GLY A 78 -10.17 -1.75 12.92
N LEU A 79 -10.04 -0.48 13.31
CA LEU A 79 -9.09 -0.07 14.35
C LEU A 79 -9.69 -0.34 15.74
N ASN A 80 -8.95 -1.00 16.63
CA ASN A 80 -9.31 -1.03 18.04
C ASN A 80 -8.96 0.28 18.75
N SER A 81 -9.27 0.36 20.05
CA SER A 81 -8.96 1.52 20.89
C SER A 81 -7.47 1.85 21.00
N ASP A 82 -6.60 0.93 20.60
CA ASP A 82 -5.14 1.06 20.65
C ASP A 82 -4.56 1.42 19.27
N GLY A 83 -5.41 1.66 18.27
CA GLY A 83 -5.01 2.01 16.91
C GLY A 83 -4.50 0.83 16.08
N GLN A 84 -4.74 -0.42 16.52
CA GLN A 84 -4.34 -1.62 15.79
C GLN A 84 -5.45 -2.07 14.84
N PHE A 85 -5.05 -2.52 13.64
CA PHE A 85 -5.93 -3.21 12.72
C PHE A 85 -6.27 -4.61 13.26
N THR A 86 -7.52 -4.83 13.65
CA THR A 86 -7.96 -6.07 14.29
C THR A 86 -8.40 -7.16 13.33
N ASN A 87 -8.63 -6.82 12.06
CA ASN A 87 -9.03 -7.75 11.01
C ASN A 87 -7.97 -7.84 9.90
N VAL A 88 -6.71 -7.87 10.32
CA VAL A 88 -5.54 -7.94 9.43
C VAL A 88 -4.60 -9.04 9.94
N SER A 89 -4.17 -9.89 9.02
CA SER A 89 -3.10 -10.85 9.21
C SER A 89 -1.85 -10.36 8.51
N ILE A 90 -0.69 -10.70 9.08
CA ILE A 90 0.62 -10.33 8.53
C ILE A 90 1.35 -11.63 8.19
N ASP A 91 1.79 -11.76 6.94
CA ASP A 91 2.61 -12.86 6.45
C ASP A 91 3.71 -12.29 5.53
N GLY A 92 4.95 -12.34 6.00
CA GLY A 92 6.09 -11.70 5.33
C GLY A 92 5.86 -10.21 5.10
N ASP A 93 5.99 -9.79 3.84
CA ASP A 93 5.84 -8.39 3.40
C ASP A 93 4.38 -7.91 3.33
N TRP A 94 3.42 -8.78 3.65
CA TRP A 94 2.02 -8.54 3.34
C TRP A 94 1.15 -8.47 4.58
N ALA A 95 0.41 -7.37 4.70
CA ALA A 95 -0.71 -7.27 5.61
C ALA A 95 -2.02 -7.36 4.83
N PHE A 96 -2.91 -8.29 5.18
CA PHE A 96 -4.10 -8.62 4.39
C PHE A 96 -5.27 -9.11 5.26
N GLN A 97 -6.48 -9.08 4.71
CA GLN A 97 -7.66 -9.65 5.35
C GLN A 97 -7.85 -11.10 4.90
N ARG A 98 -7.85 -12.06 5.84
CA ARG A 98 -8.05 -13.48 5.50
C ARG A 98 -9.43 -13.79 4.92
N THR A 99 -10.45 -13.03 5.33
CA THR A 99 -11.84 -13.28 4.93
C THR A 99 -12.14 -12.83 3.51
N THR A 100 -11.48 -11.76 3.04
CA THR A 100 -11.73 -11.17 1.73
C THR A 100 -10.59 -11.40 0.74
N GLY A 101 -9.37 -11.64 1.21
CA GLY A 101 -8.18 -11.66 0.37
C GLY A 101 -7.72 -10.27 -0.07
N VAL A 102 -8.17 -9.21 0.60
CA VAL A 102 -7.74 -7.84 0.29
C VAL A 102 -6.42 -7.53 1.00
N ILE A 103 -5.42 -7.10 0.23
CA ILE A 103 -4.17 -6.55 0.78
C ILE A 103 -4.48 -5.20 1.40
N VAL A 104 -4.17 -5.05 2.69
CA VAL A 104 -4.33 -3.79 3.43
C VAL A 104 -3.06 -2.96 3.39
N ALA A 105 -1.89 -3.60 3.42
CA ALA A 105 -0.62 -2.92 3.30
C ALA A 105 0.48 -3.82 2.73
N TYR A 106 1.35 -3.24 1.93
CA TYR A 106 2.69 -3.77 1.64
C TYR A 106 3.68 -3.13 2.61
N VAL A 107 4.38 -3.95 3.38
CA VAL A 107 5.38 -3.51 4.39
C VAL A 107 6.81 -3.91 3.99
N GLY A 108 6.96 -4.60 2.86
CA GLY A 108 8.26 -5.00 2.33
C GLY A 108 9.05 -3.86 1.71
N SER A 109 10.28 -4.17 1.33
CA SER A 109 11.24 -3.21 0.76
C SER A 109 11.73 -3.57 -0.65
N ASN A 110 11.09 -4.54 -1.32
CA ASN A 110 11.51 -4.96 -2.65
C ASN A 110 11.29 -3.84 -3.67
N SER A 111 12.19 -3.75 -4.65
CA SER A 111 12.06 -2.81 -5.77
C SER A 111 11.11 -3.31 -6.84
N ASP A 112 11.00 -4.60 -7.00
CA ASP A 112 10.20 -5.23 -8.05
C ASP A 112 9.25 -6.21 -7.38
N VAL A 113 7.97 -5.85 -7.36
CA VAL A 113 6.95 -6.58 -6.62
C VAL A 113 5.99 -7.24 -7.60
N VAL A 114 5.83 -8.54 -7.45
CA VAL A 114 4.74 -9.30 -8.06
C VAL A 114 3.77 -9.62 -6.94
N ILE A 115 2.54 -9.12 -7.00
CA ILE A 115 1.53 -9.47 -6.00
C ILE A 115 1.24 -10.97 -6.15
N PRO A 116 1.36 -11.76 -5.07
CA PRO A 116 1.11 -13.19 -5.16
C PRO A 116 -0.39 -13.46 -5.30
N ASN A 117 -0.74 -14.53 -6.03
CA ASN A 117 -2.13 -14.98 -6.15
C ASN A 117 -2.70 -15.44 -4.80
N THR A 118 -1.84 -15.90 -3.90
CA THR A 118 -2.20 -16.37 -2.57
C THR A 118 -1.19 -15.92 -1.51
N ILE A 119 -1.66 -15.60 -0.30
CA ILE A 119 -0.83 -15.31 0.88
C ILE A 119 -1.34 -16.20 2.02
N ASP A 120 -0.46 -16.99 2.64
CA ASP A 120 -0.81 -17.99 3.66
C ASP A 120 -2.10 -18.80 3.36
N GLY A 121 -2.18 -19.33 2.14
CA GLY A 121 -3.32 -20.12 1.65
C GLY A 121 -4.61 -19.34 1.35
N VAL A 122 -4.62 -18.02 1.53
CA VAL A 122 -5.76 -17.15 1.20
C VAL A 122 -5.58 -16.63 -0.22
N THR A 123 -6.60 -16.80 -1.07
CA THR A 123 -6.62 -16.20 -2.42
C THR A 123 -6.72 -14.69 -2.30
N ILE A 124 -5.83 -13.98 -2.98
CA ILE A 124 -5.87 -12.51 -3.02
C ILE A 124 -6.90 -12.08 -4.05
N THR A 125 -7.70 -11.08 -3.73
CA THR A 125 -8.80 -10.63 -4.61
C THR A 125 -8.79 -9.13 -4.82
N GLY A 126 -8.03 -8.39 -4.01
CA GLY A 126 -8.04 -6.95 -4.07
C GLY A 126 -6.84 -6.29 -3.42
N ILE A 127 -6.67 -5.03 -3.79
CA ILE A 127 -5.69 -4.12 -3.20
C ILE A 127 -6.48 -3.03 -2.48
N GLY A 128 -6.21 -2.83 -1.20
CA GLY A 128 -6.90 -1.88 -0.36
C GLY A 128 -6.51 -0.44 -0.64
N VAL A 129 -7.35 0.48 -0.14
CA VAL A 129 -7.06 1.92 -0.11
C VAL A 129 -5.66 2.17 0.48
N LYS A 130 -4.81 2.87 -0.25
CA LYS A 130 -3.44 3.25 0.17
C LYS A 130 -2.52 2.07 0.56
N ALA A 131 -2.79 0.85 0.09
CA ALA A 131 -2.03 -0.33 0.50
C ALA A 131 -0.52 -0.25 0.20
N PHE A 132 -0.13 0.46 -0.86
CA PHE A 132 1.26 0.72 -1.24
C PHE A 132 1.65 2.19 -1.06
N GLN A 133 0.89 2.99 -0.31
CA GLN A 133 1.19 4.41 -0.13
C GLN A 133 2.63 4.62 0.36
N ASN A 134 3.34 5.57 -0.27
CA ASN A 134 4.74 5.92 0.06
C ASN A 134 5.73 4.75 -0.04
N CYS A 135 5.45 3.71 -0.85
CA CYS A 135 6.42 2.64 -1.12
C CYS A 135 7.57 3.15 -1.99
N ASN A 136 8.48 3.93 -1.40
CA ASN A 136 9.60 4.54 -2.11
C ASN A 136 10.69 3.55 -2.52
N SER A 137 10.68 2.30 -2.04
CA SER A 137 11.56 1.26 -2.60
C SER A 137 11.05 0.73 -3.94
N LEU A 138 9.73 0.78 -4.17
CA LEU A 138 9.04 0.16 -5.30
C LEU A 138 9.37 0.89 -6.60
N LYS A 139 9.90 0.15 -7.58
CA LYS A 139 10.20 0.57 -8.94
C LYS A 139 9.28 -0.06 -9.97
N SER A 140 8.88 -1.32 -9.76
CA SER A 140 7.92 -2.00 -10.61
C SER A 140 6.89 -2.80 -9.80
N ILE A 141 5.66 -2.82 -10.30
CA ILE A 141 4.57 -3.63 -9.73
C ILE A 141 3.87 -4.45 -10.82
N THR A 142 3.67 -5.73 -10.56
CA THR A 142 2.80 -6.61 -11.35
C THR A 142 1.56 -6.97 -10.54
N ILE A 143 0.39 -6.59 -11.07
CA ILE A 143 -0.93 -6.85 -10.51
C ILE A 143 -1.51 -8.08 -11.22
N PRO A 144 -1.72 -9.21 -10.52
CA PRO A 144 -2.13 -10.46 -11.13
C PRO A 144 -3.63 -10.48 -11.49
N SER A 145 -3.98 -11.48 -12.29
CA SER A 145 -5.30 -11.65 -12.92
C SER A 145 -6.46 -11.86 -11.94
N ASN A 146 -6.18 -12.31 -10.72
CA ASN A 146 -7.17 -12.57 -9.67
C ASN A 146 -7.60 -11.32 -8.91
N ILE A 147 -6.99 -10.16 -9.18
CA ILE A 147 -7.37 -8.88 -8.55
C ILE A 147 -8.62 -8.34 -9.21
N THR A 148 -9.72 -8.27 -8.47
CA THR A 148 -11.01 -7.75 -8.97
C THR A 148 -11.28 -6.32 -8.51
N LYS A 149 -10.48 -5.78 -7.58
CA LYS A 149 -10.66 -4.42 -7.07
C LYS A 149 -9.34 -3.80 -6.62
N ILE A 150 -9.11 -2.54 -7.00
CA ILE A 150 -8.02 -1.71 -6.49
C ILE A 150 -8.65 -0.51 -5.79
N GLY A 151 -8.24 -0.27 -4.55
CA GLY A 151 -8.77 0.82 -3.74
C GLY A 151 -8.19 2.18 -4.13
N MET A 152 -8.92 3.23 -3.81
CA MET A 152 -8.46 4.62 -3.93
C MET A 152 -7.04 4.80 -3.38
N ASP A 153 -6.22 5.52 -4.12
CA ASP A 153 -4.85 5.89 -3.78
C ASP A 153 -3.95 4.67 -3.48
N ALA A 154 -4.28 3.47 -3.98
CA ALA A 154 -3.55 2.24 -3.65
C ALA A 154 -2.03 2.39 -3.76
N PHE A 155 -1.53 3.12 -4.76
CA PHE A 155 -0.10 3.35 -4.99
C PHE A 155 0.32 4.80 -4.82
N CYS A 156 -0.43 5.63 -4.08
CA CYS A 156 -0.13 7.06 -4.02
C CYS A 156 1.25 7.36 -3.44
N PHE A 157 1.92 8.38 -3.98
CA PHE A 157 3.27 8.81 -3.59
C PHE A 157 4.35 7.71 -3.68
N CYS A 158 4.18 6.68 -4.50
CA CYS A 158 5.27 5.76 -4.86
C CYS A 158 6.24 6.46 -5.82
N ASN A 159 7.07 7.36 -5.31
CA ASN A 159 7.86 8.27 -6.14
C ASN A 159 8.92 7.56 -6.99
N ASN A 160 9.34 6.35 -6.62
CA ASN A 160 10.31 5.58 -7.42
C ASN A 160 9.66 4.59 -8.38
N LEU A 161 8.32 4.47 -8.37
CA LEU A 161 7.60 3.56 -9.25
C LEU A 161 7.72 4.06 -10.70
N THR A 162 8.38 3.29 -11.54
CA THR A 162 8.61 3.62 -12.96
C THR A 162 7.68 2.86 -13.90
N SER A 163 7.22 1.67 -13.50
CA SER A 163 6.37 0.82 -14.33
C SER A 163 5.32 0.05 -13.55
N ALA A 164 4.11 -0.06 -14.09
CA ALA A 164 3.06 -0.91 -13.57
C ALA A 164 2.51 -1.84 -14.66
N THR A 165 2.30 -3.11 -14.34
CA THR A 165 1.72 -4.11 -15.25
C THR A 165 0.47 -4.68 -14.61
N ILE A 166 -0.67 -4.60 -15.31
CA ILE A 166 -1.93 -5.19 -14.90
C ILE A 166 -2.17 -6.41 -15.82
N LEU A 167 -2.33 -7.61 -15.24
CA LEU A 167 -2.51 -8.85 -16.00
C LEU A 167 -3.99 -9.09 -16.36
N ASP A 168 -4.21 -9.89 -17.43
CA ASP A 168 -5.54 -10.24 -17.91
C ASP A 168 -6.36 -10.95 -16.82
N GLY A 169 -7.50 -10.38 -16.46
CA GLY A 169 -8.40 -10.87 -15.41
C GLY A 169 -8.96 -9.74 -14.55
N VAL A 170 -8.28 -8.59 -14.52
CA VAL A 170 -8.82 -7.35 -13.95
C VAL A 170 -9.81 -6.74 -14.95
N SER A 171 -11.09 -6.69 -14.58
CA SER A 171 -12.17 -6.17 -15.45
C SER A 171 -12.60 -4.74 -15.12
N ASP A 172 -12.35 -4.31 -13.88
CA ASP A 172 -12.77 -3.01 -13.35
C ASP A 172 -11.72 -2.46 -12.40
N LEU A 173 -11.33 -1.20 -12.60
CA LEU A 173 -10.43 -0.46 -11.73
C LEU A 173 -11.15 0.56 -10.84
N GLY A 174 -12.46 0.73 -11.03
CA GLY A 174 -13.27 1.75 -10.36
C GLY A 174 -12.92 3.18 -10.78
N ASP A 175 -13.68 4.14 -10.24
CA ASP A 175 -13.56 5.58 -10.54
C ASP A 175 -12.45 6.29 -9.77
N ASP A 176 -11.87 5.61 -8.79
CA ASP A 176 -10.91 6.19 -7.87
C ASP A 176 -9.50 6.27 -8.49
N PRO A 177 -8.76 7.37 -8.26
CA PRO A 177 -7.36 7.45 -8.66
C PRO A 177 -6.50 6.37 -7.97
N ILE A 178 -5.62 5.72 -8.71
CA ILE A 178 -4.77 4.62 -8.23
C ILE A 178 -3.33 5.07 -8.00
N PHE A 179 -2.79 5.89 -8.90
CA PHE A 179 -1.36 6.28 -8.95
C PHE A 179 -1.12 7.78 -8.68
N ILE A 180 -1.92 8.40 -7.79
CA ILE A 180 -1.73 9.83 -7.44
C ILE A 180 -0.28 10.10 -7.01
N ASN A 181 0.32 11.15 -7.58
CA ASN A 181 1.68 11.60 -7.26
C ASN A 181 2.77 10.52 -7.45
N CYS A 182 2.57 9.57 -8.37
CA CYS A 182 3.64 8.69 -8.86
C CYS A 182 4.44 9.41 -9.96
N SER A 183 5.29 10.37 -9.56
CA SER A 183 5.93 11.32 -10.48
C SER A 183 6.87 10.68 -11.53
N ASN A 184 7.47 9.53 -11.20
CA ASN A 184 8.37 8.78 -12.07
C ASN A 184 7.68 7.66 -12.87
N LEU A 185 6.36 7.47 -12.72
CA LEU A 185 5.64 6.42 -13.44
C LEU A 185 5.54 6.81 -14.91
N THR A 186 6.24 6.06 -15.76
CA THR A 186 6.38 6.33 -17.19
C THR A 186 5.77 5.24 -18.08
N SER A 187 5.52 4.05 -17.53
CA SER A 187 5.00 2.91 -18.28
C SER A 187 3.88 2.20 -17.53
N ILE A 188 2.71 2.06 -18.16
CA ILE A 188 1.60 1.27 -17.63
C ILE A 188 1.14 0.29 -18.70
N SER A 189 1.26 -1.01 -18.45
CA SER A 189 0.71 -2.05 -19.33
C SER A 189 -0.71 -2.39 -18.92
N ILE A 190 -1.65 -2.25 -19.85
CA ILE A 190 -3.09 -2.44 -19.66
C ILE A 190 -3.55 -3.72 -20.36
N PRO A 191 -4.27 -4.62 -19.66
CA PRO A 191 -4.74 -5.88 -20.22
C PRO A 191 -5.96 -5.67 -21.10
N ASN A 192 -6.24 -6.65 -21.97
CA ASN A 192 -7.41 -6.59 -22.85
C ASN A 192 -8.72 -6.86 -22.08
N SER A 193 -8.63 -7.46 -20.89
CA SER A 193 -9.79 -7.76 -20.05
C SER A 193 -10.42 -6.52 -19.39
N LEU A 194 -9.75 -5.38 -19.41
CA LEU A 194 -10.19 -4.19 -18.67
C LEU A 194 -11.31 -3.46 -19.42
N THR A 195 -12.56 -3.66 -19.00
CA THR A 195 -13.74 -3.13 -19.70
C THR A 195 -14.25 -1.81 -19.14
N SER A 196 -14.03 -1.55 -17.85
CA SER A 196 -14.48 -0.32 -17.16
C SER A 196 -13.27 0.54 -16.80
N ILE A 197 -13.04 1.58 -17.59
CA ILE A 197 -12.01 2.59 -17.35
C ILE A 197 -12.72 3.93 -17.27
N SER A 198 -13.04 4.32 -16.06
CA SER A 198 -13.84 5.49 -15.73
C SER A 198 -12.98 6.74 -15.70
N THR A 199 -12.93 7.46 -16.81
CA THR A 199 -12.21 8.74 -16.95
C THR A 199 -10.68 8.65 -16.76
N GLY A 200 -9.90 9.53 -17.40
CA GLY A 200 -8.43 9.57 -17.28
C GLY A 200 -7.89 9.77 -15.85
N THR A 201 -8.80 10.01 -14.89
CA THR A 201 -8.59 10.19 -13.46
C THR A 201 -8.09 8.93 -12.74
N VAL A 202 -8.43 7.72 -13.21
CA VAL A 202 -8.03 6.46 -12.54
C VAL A 202 -6.51 6.32 -12.50
N PHE A 203 -5.82 6.66 -13.58
CA PHE A 203 -4.36 6.61 -13.61
C PHE A 203 -3.75 7.91 -13.10
N ASN A 204 -4.30 9.08 -13.48
CA ASN A 204 -3.80 10.41 -13.08
C ASN A 204 -2.26 10.55 -13.14
N CYS A 205 -1.66 10.00 -14.20
CA CYS A 205 -0.22 9.99 -14.42
C CYS A 205 0.12 10.95 -15.56
N ILE A 206 0.82 12.05 -15.24
CA ILE A 206 1.14 13.10 -16.22
C ILE A 206 2.15 12.62 -17.27
N ASN A 207 3.08 11.74 -16.88
CA ASN A 207 4.23 11.31 -17.68
C ASN A 207 4.11 9.88 -18.25
N ALA A 208 3.03 9.16 -17.94
CA ALA A 208 2.92 7.74 -18.33
C ALA A 208 2.53 7.57 -19.81
N LYS A 209 3.16 6.58 -20.45
CA LYS A 209 2.67 5.94 -21.67
C LYS A 209 1.92 4.66 -21.30
N TYR A 210 0.82 4.41 -22.00
CA TYR A 210 -0.06 3.26 -21.79
C TYR A 210 0.17 2.25 -22.91
N TYR A 211 0.58 1.04 -22.54
CA TYR A 211 0.85 -0.04 -23.47
C TYR A 211 -0.36 -0.99 -23.50
N VAL A 212 -0.93 -1.17 -24.69
CA VAL A 212 -2.08 -2.06 -24.94
C VAL A 212 -1.74 -3.05 -26.05
N ASN A 213 -2.47 -4.17 -26.10
CA ASN A 213 -2.18 -5.24 -27.06
C ASN A 213 -3.08 -5.22 -28.31
N ASN A 214 -4.06 -4.31 -28.39
CA ASN A 214 -4.92 -4.16 -29.56
C ASN A 214 -5.52 -2.76 -29.70
N GLU A 215 -6.07 -2.46 -30.88
CA GLU A 215 -6.70 -1.18 -31.21
C GLU A 215 -8.03 -0.96 -30.46
N GLU A 216 -8.74 -2.02 -30.10
CA GLU A 216 -9.99 -1.93 -29.34
C GLU A 216 -9.73 -1.32 -27.95
N MET A 217 -8.70 -1.82 -27.25
CA MET A 217 -8.31 -1.32 -25.94
C MET A 217 -7.72 0.10 -26.03
N LYS A 218 -6.98 0.42 -27.10
CA LYS A 218 -6.58 1.80 -27.37
C LYS A 218 -7.79 2.72 -27.45
N GLN A 219 -8.82 2.34 -28.21
CA GLN A 219 -10.04 3.15 -28.34
C GLN A 219 -10.78 3.28 -27.00
N ASN A 220 -10.81 2.23 -26.17
CA ASN A 220 -11.39 2.30 -24.83
C ASN A 220 -10.67 3.33 -23.94
N LEU A 221 -9.33 3.34 -23.97
CA LEU A 221 -8.53 4.34 -23.24
C LEU A 221 -8.77 5.76 -23.77
N VAL A 222 -8.84 5.96 -25.09
CA VAL A 222 -9.17 7.28 -25.69
C VAL A 222 -10.56 7.73 -25.25
N ASN A 223 -11.56 6.85 -25.28
CA ASN A 223 -12.93 7.16 -24.84
C ASN A 223 -12.99 7.48 -23.33
N SER A 224 -12.07 6.94 -22.54
CA SER A 224 -11.91 7.30 -21.12
C SER A 224 -11.22 8.66 -20.94
N GLY A 225 -10.74 9.32 -21.99
CA GLY A 225 -10.10 10.64 -21.91
C GLY A 225 -8.58 10.60 -21.74
N ILE A 226 -7.95 9.46 -21.99
CA ILE A 226 -6.48 9.39 -22.12
C ILE A 226 -6.12 9.90 -23.52
N GLU A 227 -5.12 10.78 -23.58
CA GLU A 227 -4.63 11.35 -24.84
C GLU A 227 -4.06 10.25 -25.75
N GLU A 228 -4.46 10.24 -27.02
CA GLU A 228 -4.10 9.16 -27.96
C GLU A 228 -2.58 9.01 -28.14
N ASP A 229 -1.83 10.11 -28.11
CA ASP A 229 -0.36 10.10 -28.24
C ASP A 229 0.36 9.47 -27.03
N LYS A 230 -0.36 9.27 -25.92
CA LYS A 230 0.13 8.53 -24.76
C LYS A 230 -0.10 7.03 -24.85
N ILE A 231 -0.85 6.54 -25.84
CA ILE A 231 -1.18 5.13 -25.96
C ILE A 231 -0.33 4.48 -27.05
N ILE A 232 0.30 3.35 -26.72
CA ILE A 232 1.18 2.58 -27.61
C ILE A 232 0.56 1.19 -27.76
N VAL A 233 0.25 0.81 -29.00
CA VAL A 233 -0.25 -0.54 -29.32
C VAL A 233 0.96 -1.42 -29.66
N ASN A 234 1.23 -2.40 -28.81
CA ASN A 234 2.26 -3.41 -29.06
C ASN A 234 1.56 -4.68 -29.56
N ALA A 235 1.65 -4.94 -30.87
CA ALA A 235 1.10 -6.14 -31.50
C ALA A 235 1.93 -7.39 -31.22
#